data_AF-A0A963L0H3-F1
#
_entry.id   AF-A0A963L0H3-F1
#
_cell.length_a   1.000
_cell.length_b   1.000
_cell.length_c   1.000
_cell.angle_alpha   90.00
_cell.angle_beta   90.00
_cell.angle_gamma   90.00
#
_symmetry.space_group_name_H-M   'P 1'
#
loop_
_entity.id
_entity.type
_entity.pdbx_description
1 polymer ?
#
loop_
_entity_poly.entity_id
_entity_poly.type
_entity_poly.pdbx_seq_one_letter_code
_entity_poly.pdbx_strand_id
1 'polypeptide(L)'
;MVDVRLDIAHFIKALKAESIDTPVIACGIEVPARQAVAAIHAGARDYVPLPPDEELIAAALMSIAGDETNSGEPPKGVDALVGQSVAAVERELILRTLARCNGNRTGAAAILGISVRTMRNKLREFTAAGYAVR
;
A
#
# COMPACT_ATOMS: atom_id res chain seq x y z
N MET A 1 -8.59 -10.97 -21.69
CA MET A 1 -7.33 -10.95 -22.47
C MET A 1 -7.67 -10.64 -23.92
N VAL A 2 -6.78 -10.00 -24.66
CA VAL A 2 -6.97 -9.62 -26.07
C VAL A 2 -5.72 -10.00 -26.88
N ASP A 3 -5.90 -10.55 -28.08
CA ASP A 3 -4.77 -10.89 -28.95
C ASP A 3 -4.12 -9.60 -29.51
N VAL A 4 -2.78 -9.54 -29.54
CA VAL A 4 -2.00 -8.38 -30.04
C VAL A 4 -2.20 -8.07 -31.53
N ARG A 5 -2.84 -8.95 -32.29
CA ARG A 5 -3.22 -8.73 -33.69
C ARG A 5 -4.50 -7.92 -33.84
N LEU A 6 -5.26 -7.72 -32.76
CA LEU A 6 -6.49 -6.92 -32.73
C LEU A 6 -6.21 -5.47 -32.30
N ASP A 7 -7.17 -4.59 -32.55
CA ASP A 7 -7.09 -3.18 -32.13
C ASP A 7 -7.41 -3.04 -30.63
N ILE A 8 -6.35 -3.12 -29.81
CA ILE A 8 -6.43 -3.01 -28.35
C ILE A 8 -6.91 -1.62 -27.91
N ALA A 9 -6.48 -0.56 -28.59
CA ALA A 9 -6.82 0.80 -28.21
C ALA A 9 -8.33 1.06 -28.42
N HIS A 10 -8.87 0.62 -29.56
CA HIS A 10 -10.30 0.68 -29.82
C HIS A 10 -11.09 -0.16 -28.81
N PHE A 11 -10.63 -1.38 -28.52
CA PHE A 11 -11.29 -2.27 -27.56
C PHE A 11 -11.37 -1.65 -26.15
N ILE A 12 -10.25 -1.12 -25.63
CA ILE A 12 -10.22 -0.47 -24.31
C ILE A 12 -11.11 0.78 -24.29
N LYS A 13 -11.12 1.56 -25.39
CA LYS A 13 -11.99 2.73 -25.51
C LYS A 13 -13.47 2.33 -25.47
N ALA A 14 -13.84 1.23 -26.13
CA ALA A 14 -15.21 0.71 -26.11
C ALA A 14 -15.62 0.26 -24.69
N LEU A 15 -14.75 -0.46 -23.98
CA LEU A 15 -15.01 -0.86 -22.58
C LEU A 15 -15.27 0.36 -21.68
N LYS A 16 -14.42 1.39 -21.78
CA LYS A 16 -14.59 2.63 -21.00
C LYS A 16 -15.87 3.38 -21.36
N ALA A 17 -16.26 3.40 -22.63
CA ALA A 17 -17.49 4.03 -23.08
C ALA A 17 -18.75 3.35 -22.50
N GLU A 18 -18.67 2.05 -22.23
CA GLU A 18 -19.72 1.27 -21.58
C GLU A 18 -19.61 1.22 -20.05
N SER A 19 -18.73 2.03 -19.45
CA SER A 19 -18.46 2.05 -17.99
C SER A 19 -17.96 0.70 -17.45
N ILE A 20 -17.15 -0.01 -18.24
CA ILE A 20 -16.48 -1.26 -17.84
C ILE A 20 -15.01 -0.95 -17.52
N ASP A 21 -14.65 -1.03 -16.23
CA ASP A 21 -13.30 -0.72 -15.73
C ASP A 21 -12.37 -1.94 -15.63
N THR A 22 -12.78 -3.09 -16.17
CA THR A 22 -12.01 -4.33 -16.11
C THR A 22 -10.66 -4.17 -16.84
N PRO A 23 -9.51 -4.42 -16.18
CA PRO A 23 -8.20 -4.32 -16.81
C PRO A 23 -8.03 -5.39 -17.90
N VAL A 24 -7.34 -5.00 -18.98
CA VAL A 24 -7.12 -5.86 -20.15
C VAL A 24 -5.64 -6.26 -20.23
N ILE A 25 -5.37 -7.56 -20.30
CA ILE A 25 -4.05 -8.12 -20.66
C ILE A 25 -4.01 -8.44 -22.15
N ALA A 26 -2.91 -8.10 -22.81
CA ALA A 26 -2.61 -8.50 -24.17
C ALA A 26 -1.95 -9.89 -24.21
N CYS A 27 -2.15 -10.67 -25.27
CA CYS A 27 -1.49 -11.96 -25.45
C CYS A 27 -1.21 -12.30 -26.91
N GLY A 28 -0.36 -13.29 -27.17
CA GLY A 28 -0.14 -13.81 -28.53
C GLY A 28 1.00 -14.82 -28.62
N ILE A 29 1.05 -15.53 -29.75
CA ILE A 29 2.09 -16.54 -30.08
C ILE A 29 3.13 -15.91 -31.01
N GLU A 30 4.42 -16.16 -30.74
CA GLU A 30 5.54 -15.68 -31.58
C GLU A 30 5.50 -14.17 -31.89
N VAL A 31 5.20 -13.37 -30.86
CA VAL A 31 5.05 -11.93 -31.00
C VAL A 31 6.41 -11.24 -30.88
N PRO A 32 6.82 -10.40 -31.85
CA PRO A 32 8.05 -9.62 -31.72
C PRO A 32 7.92 -8.57 -30.61
N ALA A 33 9.00 -8.30 -29.88
CA ALA A 33 9.00 -7.38 -28.73
C ALA A 33 8.35 -6.02 -29.02
N ARG A 34 8.58 -5.46 -30.22
CA ARG A 34 7.96 -4.18 -30.64
C ARG A 34 6.43 -4.18 -30.58
N GLN A 35 5.80 -5.31 -30.89
CA GLN A 35 4.34 -5.44 -30.92
C GLN A 35 3.77 -5.63 -29.52
N ALA A 36 4.46 -6.38 -28.66
CA ALA A 36 4.13 -6.45 -27.24
C ALA A 36 4.20 -5.06 -26.58
N VAL A 37 5.27 -4.29 -26.85
CA VAL A 37 5.42 -2.91 -26.36
C VAL A 37 4.32 -1.99 -26.90
N ALA A 38 3.96 -2.13 -28.18
CA ALA A 38 2.84 -1.37 -28.76
C ALA A 38 1.51 -1.67 -28.07
N ALA A 39 1.27 -2.93 -27.65
CA ALA A 39 0.08 -3.30 -26.91
C ALA A 39 0.00 -2.64 -25.52
N ILE A 40 1.12 -2.55 -24.81
CA ILE A 40 1.21 -1.82 -23.53
C ILE A 40 0.90 -0.33 -23.74
N HIS A 41 1.50 0.30 -24.75
CA HIS A 41 1.20 1.69 -25.10
C HIS A 41 -0.24 1.93 -25.55
N ALA A 42 -0.91 0.91 -26.13
CA ALA A 42 -2.32 0.95 -26.49
C ALA A 42 -3.26 0.88 -25.27
N GLY A 43 -2.73 0.62 -24.07
CA GLY A 43 -3.46 0.62 -22.80
C GLY A 43 -3.65 -0.75 -22.16
N ALA A 44 -3.11 -1.83 -22.74
CA ALA A 44 -3.08 -3.11 -22.04
C ALA A 44 -2.25 -2.98 -20.76
N ARG A 45 -2.73 -3.59 -19.68
CA ARG A 45 -2.06 -3.57 -18.37
C ARG A 45 -0.76 -4.38 -18.39
N ASP A 46 -0.77 -5.50 -19.09
CA ASP A 46 0.37 -6.40 -19.22
C ASP A 46 0.28 -7.22 -20.52
N TYR A 47 1.35 -7.96 -20.84
CA TYR A 47 1.43 -8.88 -21.97
C TYR A 47 1.84 -10.29 -21.54
N VAL A 48 1.10 -11.31 -22.01
CA VAL A 48 1.38 -12.73 -21.75
C VAL A 48 1.70 -13.45 -23.07
N PRO A 49 2.93 -13.95 -23.27
CA PRO A 49 3.25 -14.81 -24.42
C PRO A 49 2.54 -16.16 -24.29
N LEU A 50 2.07 -16.69 -25.42
CA LEU A 50 1.40 -17.99 -25.50
C LEU A 50 2.31 -19.03 -26.16
N PRO A 51 2.31 -20.29 -25.67
CA PRO A 51 1.65 -20.77 -24.45
C PRO A 51 2.37 -20.27 -23.18
N PRO A 52 1.65 -19.87 -22.12
CA PRO A 52 2.28 -19.43 -20.90
C PRO A 52 2.67 -20.64 -20.02
N ASP A 53 3.71 -20.45 -19.21
CA ASP A 53 4.02 -21.36 -18.11
C ASP A 53 3.35 -20.90 -16.79
N GLU A 54 3.54 -21.68 -15.72
CA GLU A 54 2.98 -21.39 -14.39
C GLU A 54 3.42 -20.02 -13.86
N GLU A 55 4.69 -19.65 -14.05
CA GLU A 55 5.28 -18.41 -13.54
C GLU A 55 4.67 -17.20 -14.25
N LEU A 56 4.49 -17.27 -15.57
CA LEU A 56 3.84 -16.23 -16.37
C LEU A 56 2.35 -16.08 -16.03
N ILE A 57 1.64 -17.18 -15.76
CA ILE A 57 0.23 -17.11 -15.32
C ILE A 57 0.15 -16.40 -13.96
N ALA A 58 1.02 -16.79 -13.01
CA ALA A 58 1.06 -16.16 -11.70
C ALA A 58 1.39 -14.67 -11.80
N ALA A 59 2.38 -14.29 -12.60
CA ALA A 59 2.75 -12.90 -12.83
C ALA A 59 1.59 -12.09 -13.43
N ALA A 60 0.91 -12.62 -14.45
CA ALA A 60 -0.23 -11.96 -15.09
C ALA A 60 -1.42 -11.76 -14.13
N LEU A 61 -1.73 -12.77 -13.31
CA LEU A 61 -2.78 -12.68 -12.30
C LEU A 61 -2.42 -11.67 -11.21
N MET A 62 -1.17 -11.67 -10.72
CA MET A 62 -0.71 -10.67 -9.76
C MET A 62 -0.70 -9.26 -10.35
N SER A 63 -0.32 -9.12 -11.63
CA SER A 63 -0.35 -7.84 -12.34
C SER A 63 -1.77 -7.28 -12.41
N ILE A 64 -2.80 -8.11 -12.65
CA ILE A 64 -4.22 -7.68 -12.64
C ILE A 64 -4.78 -7.50 -11.22
N ALA A 65 -4.50 -8.45 -10.31
CA ALA A 65 -5.02 -8.43 -8.96
C ALA A 65 -4.35 -7.35 -8.10
N GLY A 66 -3.13 -6.93 -8.47
CA GLY A 66 -2.28 -6.01 -7.73
C GLY A 66 -2.33 -4.60 -8.29
N ASP A 67 -3.15 -3.76 -7.66
CA ASP A 67 -2.76 -2.39 -7.32
C ASP A 67 -3.29 -2.04 -5.91
N GLU A 68 -2.86 -2.80 -4.90
CA GLU A 68 -3.02 -2.46 -3.48
C GLU A 68 -1.92 -1.48 -3.01
N THR A 69 -1.40 -0.63 -3.90
CA THR A 69 -0.60 0.55 -3.49
C THR A 69 -1.32 1.87 -3.74
N ASN A 70 -2.60 1.80 -4.12
CA ASN A 70 -3.52 2.92 -4.02
C ASN A 70 -4.90 2.49 -3.49
N SER A 71 -4.94 1.52 -2.58
CA SER A 71 -6.08 1.40 -1.69
C SER A 71 -6.04 2.59 -0.73
N GLY A 72 -7.06 3.45 -0.77
CA GLY A 72 -7.34 4.48 0.21
C GLY A 72 -7.66 3.91 1.60
N GLU A 73 -6.95 2.87 2.02
CA GLU A 73 -6.96 2.33 3.35
C GLU A 73 -5.73 2.89 4.09
N PRO A 74 -5.92 3.53 5.25
CA PRO A 74 -4.81 4.15 5.95
C PRO A 74 -3.74 3.09 6.24
N PRO A 75 -2.45 3.43 6.10
CA PRO A 75 -1.37 2.49 6.33
C PRO A 75 -1.54 1.86 7.72
N LYS A 76 -1.39 0.53 7.79
CA LYS A 76 -1.61 -0.25 9.02
C LYS A 76 -0.26 -0.65 9.63
N GLY A 77 -0.23 -0.86 10.94
CA GLY A 77 0.97 -1.35 11.62
C GLY A 77 2.16 -0.40 11.52
N VAL A 78 3.36 -0.95 11.31
CA VAL A 78 4.61 -0.17 11.26
C VAL A 78 4.72 0.69 10.01
N ASP A 79 4.07 0.30 8.91
CA ASP A 79 4.06 1.08 7.67
C ASP A 79 3.40 2.45 7.86
N ALA A 80 2.46 2.55 8.81
CA ALA A 80 1.82 3.81 9.22
C ALA A 80 2.77 4.81 9.89
N LEU A 81 3.91 4.32 10.39
CA LEU A 81 4.90 5.11 11.12
C LEU A 81 5.98 5.66 10.18
N VAL A 82 6.11 5.10 8.98
CA VAL A 82 7.11 5.52 8.00
C VAL A 82 6.83 6.97 7.57
N GLY A 83 7.85 7.82 7.67
CA GLY A 83 7.75 9.26 7.37
C GLY A 83 7.37 10.14 8.57
N GLN A 84 7.00 9.56 9.71
CA GLN A 84 6.83 10.32 10.95
C GLN A 84 8.17 10.54 11.66
N SER A 85 8.29 11.63 12.42
CA SER A 85 9.46 11.83 13.28
C SER A 85 9.42 10.87 14.46
N VAL A 86 10.60 10.40 14.89
CA VAL A 86 10.72 9.52 16.07
C VAL A 86 10.06 10.14 17.30
N ALA A 87 10.19 11.44 17.50
CA ALA A 87 9.56 12.16 18.61
C ALA A 87 8.02 12.14 18.53
N ALA A 88 7.44 12.21 17.33
CA ALA A 88 5.99 12.14 17.15
C ALA A 88 5.46 10.73 17.44
N VAL A 89 6.14 9.70 16.93
CA VAL A 89 5.80 8.29 17.16
C VAL A 89 5.93 7.94 18.64
N GLU A 90 7.05 8.34 19.28
CA GLU A 90 7.30 8.10 20.71
C GLU A 90 6.22 8.76 21.58
N ARG A 91 5.88 10.03 21.32
CA ARG A 91 4.83 10.74 22.07
C ARG A 91 3.49 10.04 21.98
N GLU A 92 3.05 9.73 20.75
CA GLU A 92 1.76 9.08 20.53
C GLU A 92 1.70 7.71 21.22
N LEU A 93 2.78 6.93 21.10
CA LEU A 93 2.90 5.64 21.75
C LEU A 93 2.77 5.77 23.28
N ILE A 94 3.52 6.69 23.89
CA ILE A 94 3.49 6.94 25.34
C ILE A 94 2.09 7.34 25.81
N LEU A 95 1.43 8.29 25.12
CA LEU A 95 0.12 8.79 25.51
C LEU A 95 -0.97 7.73 25.34
N ARG A 96 -0.96 6.96 24.24
CA ARG A 96 -1.91 5.84 24.04
C ARG A 96 -1.75 4.76 25.09
N THR A 97 -0.51 4.39 25.43
CA THR A 97 -0.27 3.40 26.48
C THR A 97 -0.72 3.93 27.85
N LEU A 98 -0.48 5.21 28.15
CA LEU A 98 -0.97 5.84 29.38
C LEU A 98 -2.50 5.84 29.46
N ALA A 99 -3.18 6.18 28.36
CA ALA A 99 -4.64 6.14 28.27
C ALA A 99 -5.20 4.73 28.45
N ARG A 100 -4.58 3.71 27.82
CA ARG A 100 -4.93 2.29 28.00
C ARG A 100 -4.76 1.83 29.45
N CYS A 101 -3.84 2.47 30.19
CA CYS A 101 -3.63 2.24 31.62
C CYS A 101 -4.43 3.19 32.52
N ASN A 102 -5.43 3.92 32.00
CA ASN A 102 -6.24 4.87 32.76
C ASN A 102 -5.40 5.89 33.55
N GLY A 103 -4.30 6.38 32.97
CA GLY A 103 -3.41 7.35 33.63
C GLY A 103 -2.40 6.72 34.61
N ASN A 104 -2.38 5.39 34.77
CA ASN A 104 -1.40 4.71 35.62
C ASN A 104 0.00 4.72 35.00
N ARG A 105 0.81 5.70 35.42
CA ARG A 105 2.18 5.92 34.92
C ARG A 105 3.12 4.74 35.18
N THR A 106 2.96 4.05 36.31
CA THR A 106 3.80 2.88 36.65
C THR A 106 3.46 1.71 35.75
N GLY A 107 2.16 1.44 35.52
CA GLY A 107 1.71 0.40 34.61
C GLY A 107 2.11 0.68 33.15
N ALA A 108 1.93 1.91 32.68
CA ALA A 108 2.31 2.28 31.32
C ALA A 108 3.83 2.23 31.10
N ALA A 109 4.64 2.62 32.11
CA ALA A 109 6.09 2.50 32.04
C ALA A 109 6.56 1.04 31.95
N ALA A 110 5.89 0.13 32.69
CA ALA A 110 6.17 -1.30 32.63
C ALA A 110 5.86 -1.89 31.24
N ILE A 111 4.73 -1.50 30.62
CA ILE A 111 4.35 -1.94 29.27
C ILE A 111 5.38 -1.47 28.23
N LEU A 112 5.86 -0.23 28.35
CA LEU A 112 6.81 0.37 27.42
C LEU A 112 8.27 -0.04 27.68
N GLY A 113 8.55 -0.74 28.78
CA GLY A 113 9.90 -1.14 29.15
C GLY A 113 10.82 0.01 29.56
N ILE A 114 10.27 1.13 30.06
CA ILE A 114 11.04 2.30 30.51
C ILE A 114 10.91 2.52 32.03
N SER A 115 11.86 3.25 32.61
CA SER A 115 11.76 3.60 34.03
C SER A 115 10.59 4.56 34.29
N VAL A 116 9.99 4.48 35.48
CA VAL A 116 8.95 5.45 35.90
C VAL A 116 9.48 6.89 35.90
N ARG A 117 10.79 7.10 36.13
CA ARG A 117 11.43 8.41 36.01
C ARG A 117 11.42 8.92 34.58
N THR A 118 11.77 8.08 33.62
CA THR A 118 11.72 8.40 32.18
C THR A 118 10.30 8.74 31.76
N MET A 119 9.32 7.95 32.21
CA MET A 119 7.89 8.21 31.96
C MET A 119 7.47 9.59 32.48
N ARG A 120 7.79 9.93 33.73
CA ARG A 120 7.48 11.27 34.29
C ARG A 120 8.17 12.40 33.52
N ASN A 121 9.43 12.21 33.14
CA ASN A 121 10.18 13.23 32.40
C ASN A 121 9.54 13.50 31.04
N LYS A 122 9.18 12.44 30.29
CA LYS A 122 8.50 12.56 28.99
C LYS A 122 7.14 13.25 29.12
N LEU A 123 6.34 12.91 30.13
CA LEU A 123 5.06 13.60 30.34
C LEU A 123 5.22 15.09 30.67
N ARG A 124 6.25 15.46 31.45
CA ARG A 124 6.57 16.87 31.72
C ARG A 124 6.99 17.61 30.45
N GLU A 125 7.84 16.99 29.64
CA GLU A 125 8.26 17.52 28.34
C GLU A 125 7.05 17.75 27.42
N PHE A 126 6.13 16.80 27.37
CA PHE A 126 4.92 16.91 26.56
C PHE A 126 3.99 18.02 27.06
N THR A 127 3.81 18.16 28.37
CA THR A 127 3.02 19.27 28.93
C THR A 127 3.68 20.63 28.63
N ALA A 128 5.01 20.73 28.75
CA ALA A 128 5.75 21.95 28.43
C ALA A 128 5.67 22.32 26.95
N ALA A 129 5.60 21.31 26.07
CA ALA A 129 5.36 21.49 24.63
C ALA A 129 3.86 21.69 24.27
N GLY A 130 2.97 21.78 25.25
CA GLY A 130 1.54 22.07 25.04
C GLY A 130 0.66 20.88 24.68
N TYR A 131 1.15 19.65 24.81
CA TYR A 131 0.35 18.45 24.56
C TYR A 131 -0.53 18.09 25.76
N ALA A 132 -1.77 17.71 25.49
CA ALA A 132 -2.70 17.26 26.54
C ALA A 132 -2.27 15.89 27.09
N VAL A 133 -1.93 15.87 28.38
CA VAL A 133 -1.66 14.64 29.13
C VAL A 133 -2.84 14.40 30.06
N ARG A 134 -3.70 13.43 29.74
CA ARG A 134 -4.82 13.00 30.59
C ARG A 134 -4.76 11.50 30.81
#